data_AF-A0AAJ6EKR3-F1
#
_entry.id   AF-A0AAJ6EKR3-F1
#
_cell.length_a   1.000
_cell.length_b   1.000
_cell.length_c   1.000
_cell.angle_alpha   90.00
_cell.angle_beta   90.00
_cell.angle_gamma   90.00
#
_symmetry.space_group_name_H-M   'P 1'
#
loop_
_entity.id
_entity.type
_entity.pdbx_description
1 polymer ?
#
loop_
_entity_poly.entity_id
_entity_poly.type
_entity_poly.pdbx_seq_one_letter_code
_entity_poly.pdbx_strand_id
1 'polypeptide(L)' 'MKADTGMPSRFLRREAITRKKKTLAPREQDRPNLSRHGAQWRHYQDRIDPARLVFIDESVLQTSESSST' A
#
# COMPACT_ATOMS: atom_id res chain seq x y z
N MET A 1 6.76 -38.06 7.75
CA MET A 1 7.45 -37.20 6.76
C MET A 1 7.45 -35.78 7.29
N LYS A 2 8.61 -35.15 7.49
CA LYS A 2 8.70 -33.72 7.81
C LYS A 2 8.73 -32.98 6.47
N ALA A 3 7.79 -32.07 6.22
CA ALA A 3 7.82 -31.24 5.03
C ALA A 3 9.07 -30.36 5.11
N ASP A 4 9.92 -30.41 4.09
CA ASP A 4 10.98 -29.43 3.91
C ASP A 4 10.34 -28.08 3.57
N THR A 5 10.87 -27.01 4.17
CA THR A 5 10.37 -25.63 4.05
C THR A 5 10.28 -25.14 2.59
N GLY A 6 10.95 -25.82 1.65
CA GLY A 6 10.94 -25.52 0.22
C GLY A 6 9.76 -26.09 -0.57
N MET A 7 9.11 -27.17 -0.10
CA MET A 7 7.99 -27.82 -0.81
C MET A 7 6.85 -26.86 -1.16
N PRO A 8 6.37 -25.99 -0.24
CA PRO A 8 5.30 -25.05 -0.57
C PRO A 8 5.71 -24.05 -1.65
N SER A 9 6.96 -23.55 -1.60
CA SER A 9 7.44 -22.57 -2.59
C SER A 9 7.56 -23.17 -3.99
N ARG A 10 8.06 -24.41 -4.08
CA ARG A 10 8.19 -25.14 -5.35
C ARG A 10 6.83 -25.47 -5.96
N PHE A 11 5.89 -25.91 -5.13
CA PHE A 11 4.52 -26.20 -5.55
C PHE A 11 3.83 -24.94 -6.09
N LEU A 12 3.86 -23.83 -5.34
CA LEU A 12 3.22 -22.57 -5.76
C LEU A 12 3.80 -22.03 -7.07
N ARG A 13 5.13 -22.12 -7.27
CA ARG A 13 5.77 -21.73 -8.54
C ARG A 13 5.40 -22.65 -9.70
N ARG A 14 5.34 -23.97 -9.46
CA ARG A 14 4.96 -24.97 -10.47
C ARG A 14 3.52 -24.77 -10.95
N GLU A 15 2.62 -24.52 -10.01
CA GLU A 15 1.20 -24.30 -10.29
C GLU A 15 0.89 -22.85 -10.73
N ALA A 16 1.93 -22.02 -10.94
CA ALA A 16 1.81 -20.59 -11.27
C ALA A 16 0.90 -19.80 -10.30
N ILE A 17 0.80 -20.26 -9.06
CA ILE A 17 0.00 -19.61 -8.02
C ILE A 17 0.80 -18.45 -7.45
N THR A 18 0.37 -17.24 -7.82
CA THR A 18 0.96 -16.00 -7.32
C THR A 18 0.18 -15.44 -6.13
N ARG A 19 0.89 -14.80 -5.19
CA ARG A 19 0.24 -14.08 -4.09
C ARG A 19 -0.46 -12.85 -4.66
N LYS A 20 -1.79 -12.85 -4.66
CA LYS A 20 -2.55 -11.62 -4.92
C LYS A 20 -2.50 -10.73 -3.68
N LYS A 21 -1.97 -9.52 -3.84
CA LYS A 21 -2.06 -8.49 -2.80
C LYS A 21 -3.54 -8.14 -2.63
N LYS A 22 -4.04 -8.19 -1.40
CA LYS A 22 -5.37 -7.66 -1.09
C LYS A 22 -5.28 -6.13 -1.17
N THR A 23 -5.88 -5.57 -2.20
CA THR A 23 -5.96 -4.11 -2.37
C THR A 23 -7.27 -3.65 -1.74
N LEU A 24 -7.16 -3.02 -0.56
CA LEU A 24 -8.26 -2.28 0.05
C LEU A 24 -7.99 -0.80 -0.22
N ALA A 25 -8.74 -0.20 -1.13
CA ALA A 25 -8.74 1.24 -1.31
C ALA A 25 -9.59 1.89 -0.20
N PRO A 26 -9.22 3.07 0.31
CA PRO A 26 -10.10 3.82 1.20
C PRO A 26 -11.38 4.18 0.45
N ARG A 27 -12.54 3.69 0.93
CA ARG A 27 -13.87 3.97 0.33
C ARG A 27 -14.18 5.46 0.22
N GLU A 28 -13.55 6.27 1.06
CA GLU A 28 -13.61 7.72 1.02
C GLU A 28 -13.12 8.31 -0.31
N GLN A 29 -12.14 7.66 -0.97
CA GLN A 29 -11.65 8.10 -2.28
C GLN A 29 -12.72 8.07 -3.37
N ASP A 30 -13.76 7.25 -3.20
CA ASP A 30 -14.88 7.16 -4.14
C ASP A 30 -15.89 8.29 -3.96
N ARG A 31 -15.77 9.12 -2.90
CA ARG A 31 -16.65 10.29 -2.75
C ARG A 31 -16.48 11.21 -3.97
N PRO A 32 -17.57 11.68 -4.60
CA PRO A 32 -17.51 12.41 -5.88
C PRO A 32 -16.54 13.59 -5.86
N ASN A 33 -16.52 14.34 -4.76
CA ASN A 33 -15.62 15.49 -4.60
C ASN A 33 -14.15 15.06 -4.54
N LEU A 34 -13.82 14.02 -3.77
CA LEU A 34 -12.45 13.53 -3.63
C LEU A 34 -11.96 12.84 -4.90
N SER A 35 -12.83 12.09 -5.57
CA SER A 35 -12.52 11.47 -6.87
C SER A 35 -12.22 12.54 -7.93
N ARG A 36 -13.04 13.60 -8.01
CA ARG A 36 -12.82 14.75 -8.90
C ARG A 36 -11.51 15.47 -8.57
N HIS A 37 -11.25 15.76 -7.30
CA HIS A 37 -10.03 16.42 -6.88
C HIS A 37 -8.79 15.56 -7.20
N GLY A 38 -8.88 14.25 -6.96
CA GLY A 38 -7.81 13.31 -7.30
C GLY A 38 -7.57 13.19 -8.80
N ALA A 39 -8.61 13.24 -9.63
CA ALA A 39 -8.47 13.25 -11.09
C ALA A 39 -7.82 14.55 -11.59
N GLN A 40 -8.26 15.70 -11.04
CA GLN A 40 -7.70 17.00 -11.36
C GLN A 40 -6.23 17.09 -10.95
N TRP A 41 -5.90 16.67 -9.73
CA TRP A 41 -4.53 16.59 -9.24
C TRP A 41 -3.63 15.78 -10.18
N ARG A 42 -4.05 14.56 -10.55
CA ARG A 42 -3.29 13.70 -11.48
C ARG A 42 -3.07 14.35 -12.84
N HIS A 43 -4.04 15.12 -13.34
CA HIS A 43 -3.92 15.82 -14.61
C HIS A 43 -2.91 16.97 -14.59
N TYR A 44 -2.73 17.63 -13.44
CA TYR A 44 -1.86 18.79 -13.30
C TYR A 44 -0.52 18.49 -12.59
N GLN A 45 -0.31 17.25 -12.14
CA GLN A 45 0.86 16.85 -11.38
C GLN A 45 2.17 17.07 -12.16
N ASP A 46 2.14 16.89 -13.48
CA ASP A 46 3.28 17.10 -14.38
C ASP A 46 3.75 18.56 -14.46
N ARG A 47 2.90 19.52 -14.05
CA ARG A 47 3.23 20.95 -14.04
C ARG A 47 4.00 21.37 -12.80
N ILE A 48 4.13 20.49 -11.82
CA ILE A 48 4.83 20.76 -10.57
C ILE A 48 6.29 20.38 -10.76
N ASP A 49 7.20 21.34 -10.60
CA ASP A 49 8.64 21.09 -10.58
C ASP A 49 9.00 20.17 -9.40
N PRO A 50 9.43 18.92 -9.64
CA PRO A 50 9.72 17.97 -8.56
C PRO A 50 10.86 18.43 -7.65
N ALA A 51 11.79 19.25 -8.16
CA ALA A 51 12.90 19.77 -7.36
C ALA A 51 12.44 20.78 -6.28
N ARG A 52 11.20 21.28 -6.41
CA ARG A 52 10.60 22.26 -5.49
C ARG A 52 9.44 21.68 -4.67
N LEU A 53 9.07 20.42 -4.91
CA LEU A 53 7.96 19.77 -4.24
C LEU A 53 8.41 19.12 -2.92
N VAL A 54 7.86 19.59 -1.80
CA VAL A 54 8.08 19.02 -0.47
C VAL A 54 6.78 18.41 0.03
N PHE A 55 6.81 17.14 0.42
CA PHE A 55 5.69 16.46 1.07
C PHE A 55 5.83 16.55 2.58
N ILE A 56 4.74 16.92 3.25
CA ILE A 56 4.62 16.93 4.71
C ILE A 56 3.38 16.10 5.02
N ASP A 57 3.56 15.07 5.83
CA ASP A 57 2.47 14.21 6.29
C ASP A 57 2.63 14.00 7.79
N GLU A 58 1.50 13.96 8.51
CA GLU A 58 1.48 13.71 9.93
C GLU A 58 1.30 12.21 10.17
N SER A 59 2.37 11.54 10.57
CA SER A 59 2.29 10.17 11.06
C SER A 59 2.19 10.16 12.58
N VAL A 60 1.13 9.55 13.12
CA VAL A 60 1.00 9.34 14.57
C VAL A 60 2.06 8.33 15.02
N LEU A 61 2.89 8.72 15.98
CA LEU A 61 3.82 7.81 16.65
C LEU A 61 3.02 6.86 17.55
N GLN A 62 3.11 5.55 17.29
CA GLN A 62 2.57 4.54 18.19
C GLN A 62 3.59 4.24 19.28
N THR A 63 3.29 4.64 20.51
CA THR A 63 4.01 4.16 21.70
C THR A 63 3.49 2.75 22.00
N SER A 64 4.25 1.73 21.61
CA SER A 64 3.99 0.37 22.08
C SER A 64 4.38 0.30 23.55
N GLU A 65 3.39 0.42 24.44
CA GLU A 65 3.59 0.13 25.85
C GLU A 65 3.77 -1.38 26.01
N SER A 66 5.01 -1.84 26.03
CA SER A 66 5.33 -3.21 26.48
C SER A 66 5.28 -3.23 28.01
N SER A 67 4.08 -3.08 28.57
CA SER A 67 3.84 -3.38 29.98
C SER A 67 3.76 -4.90 30.12
N SER A 68 4.95 -5.52 30.28
CA SER A 68 5.08 -6.81 30.94
C SER A 68 5.37 -6.56 32.41
N THR A 69 4.35 -6.72 33.26
CA THR A 69 4.46 -7.25 34.63
C THR A 69 3.10 -7.80 35.02
#